data_AF-A0A661PR92-F1
#
_entry.id   AF-A0A661PR92-F1
#
_cell.length_a   1.000
_cell.length_b   1.000
_cell.length_c   1.000
_cell.angle_alpha   90.00
_cell.angle_beta   90.00
_cell.angle_gamma   90.00
#
_symmetry.space_group_name_H-M   'P 1'
#
loop_
_entity.id
_entity.type
_entity.pdbx_description
1 polymer ?
#
loop_
_entity_poly.entity_id
_entity_poly.type
_entity_poly.pdbx_seq_one_letter_code
_entity_poly.pdbx_strand_id
1 'polypeptide(L)'
;MTTALTTASLGQLRRQGVRRLRAEWALVTPEEQAVGVTWYDEAHVWVVRLAFKHGITTPEVAGIAATLSPRLPWHRAIAMTEAMLDGHDIRGQGLRKQVDKAQAILDGGDPYKLVSGVKVTSFFHNLMGEYSWVTIDKWAFDQVSGRDYNTGDHHMLERRGVYETYADCFRVVAFEQGLEPAVAQAVLWISTRGKA
;
A
#
# COMPACT_ATOMS: atom_id res chain seq x y z
N MET A 1 -23.96 9.98 -0.95
CA MET A 1 -23.65 9.63 -2.35
C MET A 1 -22.50 10.50 -2.81
N THR A 2 -21.30 9.95 -2.92
CA THR A 2 -20.12 10.68 -3.38
C THR A 2 -20.26 10.95 -4.88
N THR A 3 -20.34 12.22 -5.28
CA THR A 3 -20.53 12.60 -6.69
C THR A 3 -19.39 12.04 -7.54
N ALA A 4 -19.73 11.24 -8.55
CA ALA A 4 -18.75 10.67 -9.46
C ALA A 4 -18.07 11.79 -10.26
N LEU A 5 -16.74 11.71 -10.40
CA LEU A 5 -16.01 12.57 -11.32
C LEU A 5 -16.37 12.22 -12.77
N THR A 6 -16.42 13.22 -13.65
CA THR A 6 -16.66 12.99 -15.07
C THR A 6 -15.47 12.28 -15.72
N THR A 7 -15.70 11.52 -16.80
CA THR A 7 -14.63 10.87 -17.57
C THR A 7 -13.55 11.87 -18.01
N ALA A 8 -13.95 13.09 -18.40
CA ALA A 8 -13.01 14.15 -18.77
C ALA A 8 -12.10 14.56 -17.60
N SER A 9 -12.68 14.71 -16.39
CA SER A 9 -11.91 15.07 -15.20
C SER A 9 -10.95 13.95 -14.74
N LEU A 10 -11.38 12.68 -14.80
CA LEU A 10 -10.50 11.53 -14.53
C LEU A 10 -9.37 11.45 -15.58
N GLY A 11 -9.67 11.69 -16.85
CA GLY A 11 -8.65 11.74 -17.91
C GLY A 11 -7.62 12.85 -17.70
N GLN A 12 -8.05 14.03 -17.24
CA GLN A 12 -7.14 15.13 -16.89
C GLN A 12 -6.27 14.78 -15.68
N LEU A 13 -6.87 14.24 -14.61
CA LEU A 13 -6.17 13.78 -13.42
C LEU A 13 -5.08 12.77 -13.80
N ARG A 14 -5.42 11.76 -14.62
CA ARG A 14 -4.47 10.75 -15.10
C ARG A 14 -3.30 11.38 -15.85
N ARG A 15 -3.56 12.28 -16.80
CA ARG A 15 -2.49 12.95 -17.59
C ARG A 15 -1.55 13.75 -16.69
N GLN A 16 -2.09 14.50 -15.73
CA GLN A 16 -1.29 15.29 -14.80
C GLN A 16 -0.50 14.40 -13.84
N GLY A 17 -1.13 13.35 -13.31
CA GLY A 17 -0.49 12.37 -12.42
C GLY A 17 0.68 11.68 -13.08
N VAL A 18 0.50 11.12 -14.27
CA VAL A 18 1.59 10.49 -15.05
C VAL A 18 2.73 11.47 -15.29
N ARG A 19 2.44 12.73 -15.65
CA ARG A 19 3.48 13.75 -15.85
C ARG A 19 4.30 13.99 -14.58
N ARG A 20 3.66 14.05 -13.40
CA ARG A 20 4.35 14.22 -12.12
C ARG A 20 5.20 13.00 -11.78
N LEU A 21 4.62 11.80 -11.85
CA LEU A 21 5.35 10.57 -11.56
C LEU A 21 6.58 10.39 -12.47
N ARG A 22 6.48 10.72 -13.77
CA ARG A 22 7.65 10.72 -14.67
C ARG A 22 8.71 11.73 -14.26
N ALA A 23 8.31 12.93 -13.84
CA ALA A 23 9.24 13.96 -13.39
C ALA A 23 9.95 13.54 -12.09
N GLU A 24 9.23 12.90 -11.17
CA GLU A 24 9.83 12.33 -9.95
C GLU A 24 10.72 11.13 -10.25
N TRP A 25 10.30 10.24 -11.14
CA TRP A 25 11.09 9.08 -11.56
C TRP A 25 12.44 9.49 -12.14
N ALA A 26 12.48 10.56 -12.92
CA ALA A 26 13.71 11.11 -13.48
C ALA A 26 14.73 11.59 -12.43
N LEU A 27 14.31 11.74 -11.16
CA LEU A 27 15.15 12.14 -10.03
C LEU A 27 15.54 10.97 -9.12
N VAL A 28 15.03 9.76 -9.39
CA VAL A 28 15.34 8.56 -8.61
C VAL A 28 16.81 8.18 -8.82
N THR A 29 17.57 7.99 -7.73
CA THR A 29 18.95 7.53 -7.83
C THR A 29 19.03 6.02 -8.05
N PRO A 30 20.13 5.47 -8.59
CA PRO A 30 20.32 4.02 -8.71
C PRO A 30 20.17 3.28 -7.38
N GLU A 31 20.60 3.87 -6.27
CA GLU A 31 20.48 3.29 -4.93
C GLU A 31 19.03 3.28 -4.45
N GLU A 32 18.29 4.38 -4.64
CA GLU A 32 16.85 4.44 -4.34
C GLU A 32 16.07 3.43 -5.17
N GLN A 33 16.41 3.30 -6.45
CA GLN A 33 15.81 2.31 -7.35
C GLN A 33 16.12 0.89 -6.87
N ALA A 34 17.38 0.57 -6.56
CA ALA A 34 17.78 -0.76 -6.09
C ALA A 34 17.03 -1.18 -4.81
N VAL A 35 16.85 -0.26 -3.86
CA VAL A 35 16.06 -0.52 -2.64
C VAL A 35 14.57 -0.65 -2.94
N GLY A 36 14.05 0.17 -3.86
CA GLY A 36 12.64 0.15 -4.22
C GLY A 36 12.22 -1.12 -4.94
N VAL A 37 13.08 -1.64 -5.83
CA VAL A 37 12.74 -2.84 -6.61
C VAL A 37 12.63 -4.10 -5.79
N THR A 38 13.38 -4.22 -4.68
CA THR A 38 13.35 -5.40 -3.81
C THR A 38 12.34 -5.28 -2.67
N TRP A 39 11.75 -4.11 -2.43
CA TRP A 39 11.00 -3.85 -1.20
C TRP A 39 9.82 -4.81 -0.97
N TYR A 40 9.01 -5.04 -2.01
CA TYR A 40 7.86 -5.93 -1.91
C TYR A 40 8.25 -7.41 -1.88
N ASP A 41 9.36 -7.80 -2.54
CA ASP A 41 9.92 -9.15 -2.44
C ASP A 41 10.40 -9.42 -1.00
N GLU A 42 11.12 -8.49 -0.40
CA GLU A 42 11.58 -8.58 0.99
C GLU A 42 10.40 -8.64 1.98
N ALA A 43 9.37 -7.83 1.75
CA ALA A 43 8.15 -7.85 2.56
C ALA A 43 7.41 -9.20 2.43
N HIS A 44 7.30 -9.75 1.22
CA HIS A 44 6.70 -11.07 0.99
C HIS A 44 7.51 -12.18 1.68
N VAL A 45 8.84 -12.15 1.57
CA VAL A 45 9.73 -13.10 2.26
C VAL A 45 9.55 -13.02 3.78
N TRP A 46 9.39 -11.82 4.34
CA TRP A 46 9.08 -11.65 5.77
C TRP A 46 7.73 -12.31 6.14
N VAL A 47 6.67 -12.08 5.35
CA VAL A 47 5.36 -12.73 5.56
C VAL A 47 5.48 -14.25 5.53
N VAL A 48 6.15 -14.82 4.52
CA VAL A 48 6.31 -16.27 4.36
C VAL A 48 7.09 -16.87 5.53
N ARG A 49 8.18 -16.22 5.95
CA ARG A 49 8.98 -16.68 7.10
C ARG A 49 8.18 -16.66 8.40
N LEU A 50 7.39 -15.62 8.62
CA LEU A 50 6.59 -15.49 9.82
C LEU A 50 5.43 -16.49 9.83
N ALA A 51 4.81 -16.74 8.68
CA ALA A 51 3.80 -17.79 8.51
C ALA A 51 4.37 -19.16 8.88
N PHE A 52 5.55 -19.50 8.35
CA PHE A 52 6.26 -20.73 8.69
C PHE A 52 6.60 -20.83 10.18
N LYS A 53 7.13 -19.75 10.79
CA LYS A 53 7.48 -19.70 12.22
C LYS A 53 6.29 -20.02 13.13
N HIS A 54 5.11 -19.48 12.80
CA HIS A 54 3.91 -19.58 13.65
C HIS A 54 2.96 -20.71 13.25
N GLY A 55 3.27 -21.48 12.21
CA GLY A 55 2.41 -22.57 11.74
C GLY A 55 1.06 -22.12 11.19
N ILE A 56 1.00 -20.89 10.65
CA ILE A 56 -0.17 -20.33 9.97
C ILE A 56 0.13 -20.06 8.50
N THR A 57 -0.87 -19.67 7.72
CA THR A 57 -0.74 -19.48 6.28
C THR A 57 -0.20 -18.09 5.92
N THR A 58 0.43 -17.99 4.74
CA THR A 58 0.89 -16.70 4.19
C THR A 58 -0.24 -15.66 4.08
N PRO A 59 -1.46 -16.00 3.59
CA PRO A 59 -2.60 -15.09 3.62
C PRO A 59 -2.98 -14.58 5.00
N GLU A 60 -2.90 -15.41 6.05
CA GLU A 60 -3.23 -14.97 7.41
C GLU A 60 -2.25 -13.90 7.89
N VAL A 61 -0.94 -14.14 7.75
CA VAL A 61 0.09 -13.14 8.12
C VAL A 61 -0.03 -11.87 7.29
N ALA A 62 -0.16 -11.99 5.96
CA ALA A 62 -0.31 -10.84 5.08
C ALA A 62 -1.57 -10.04 5.44
N GLY A 63 -2.67 -10.73 5.73
CA GLY A 63 -3.95 -10.14 6.13
C GLY A 63 -3.86 -9.39 7.45
N ILE A 64 -3.20 -9.97 8.46
CA ILE A 64 -2.93 -9.33 9.75
C ILE A 64 -2.07 -8.08 9.55
N ALA A 65 -0.91 -8.21 8.88
CA ALA A 65 0.02 -7.11 8.65
C ALA A 65 -0.61 -5.96 7.85
N ALA A 66 -1.33 -6.29 6.77
CA ALA A 66 -2.03 -5.29 5.96
C ALA A 66 -3.10 -4.56 6.77
N THR A 67 -3.90 -5.31 7.54
CA THR A 67 -4.96 -4.78 8.39
C THR A 67 -4.41 -3.82 9.46
N LEU A 68 -3.26 -4.14 10.05
CA LEU A 68 -2.61 -3.30 11.07
C LEU A 68 -1.89 -2.06 10.47
N SER A 69 -1.56 -2.06 9.18
CA SER A 69 -0.82 -0.97 8.52
C SER A 69 -1.43 0.46 8.52
N PRO A 70 -2.75 0.69 8.64
CA PRO A 70 -3.29 2.04 8.59
C PRO A 70 -2.70 2.97 9.65
N ARG A 71 -2.14 4.11 9.20
CA ARG A 71 -1.54 5.16 10.03
C ARG A 71 -0.31 4.73 10.84
N LEU A 72 0.34 3.64 10.45
CA LEU A 72 1.58 3.18 11.07
C LEU A 72 2.71 3.13 10.04
N PRO A 73 3.93 3.53 10.44
CA PRO A 73 5.11 3.23 9.62
C PRO A 73 5.34 1.71 9.58
N TRP A 74 5.94 1.21 8.50
CA TRP A 74 6.07 -0.23 8.24
C TRP A 74 6.70 -1.01 9.40
N HIS A 75 7.77 -0.49 10.01
CA HIS A 75 8.43 -1.14 11.15
C HIS A 75 7.49 -1.32 12.38
N ARG A 76 6.54 -0.41 12.60
CA ARG A 76 5.53 -0.55 13.67
C ARG A 76 4.49 -1.60 13.32
N ALA A 77 4.09 -1.70 12.05
CA ALA A 77 3.18 -2.74 11.59
C ALA A 77 3.81 -4.14 11.71
N ILE A 78 5.11 -4.29 11.39
CA ILE A 78 5.89 -5.51 11.66
C ILE A 78 5.84 -5.85 13.15
N ALA A 79 6.28 -4.92 14.02
CA ALA A 79 6.37 -5.18 15.45
C ALA A 79 5.00 -5.56 16.06
N MET A 80 3.92 -4.94 15.62
CA MET A 80 2.57 -5.29 16.08
C MET A 80 2.09 -6.65 15.55
N THR A 81 2.44 -7.00 14.32
CA THR A 81 2.11 -8.31 13.74
C THR A 81 2.83 -9.41 14.49
N GLU A 82 4.14 -9.27 14.71
CA GLU A 82 4.94 -10.22 15.47
C GLU A 82 4.43 -10.34 16.91
N ALA A 83 4.17 -9.22 17.59
CA ALA A 83 3.65 -9.23 18.94
C ALA A 83 2.29 -9.95 19.06
N MET A 84 1.38 -9.72 18.11
CA MET A 84 0.08 -10.39 18.06
C MET A 84 0.24 -11.90 17.83
N LEU A 85 1.13 -12.32 16.93
CA LEU A 85 1.40 -13.73 16.65
C LEU A 85 2.15 -14.45 17.79
N ASP A 86 2.96 -13.73 18.56
CA ASP A 86 3.60 -14.22 19.79
C ASP A 86 2.62 -14.24 20.99
N GLY A 87 1.35 -13.82 20.81
CA GLY A 87 0.29 -13.90 21.82
C GLY A 87 0.20 -12.69 22.75
N HIS A 88 0.86 -11.58 22.43
CA HIS A 88 0.78 -10.35 23.22
C HIS A 88 -0.48 -9.53 22.91
N ASP A 89 -1.02 -8.85 23.93
CA ASP A 89 -2.12 -7.91 23.72
C ASP A 89 -1.61 -6.60 23.07
N ILE A 90 -2.02 -6.38 21.82
CA ILE A 90 -1.69 -5.17 21.05
C ILE A 90 -2.80 -4.10 21.07
N ARG A 91 -3.84 -4.28 21.90
CA ARG A 91 -4.92 -3.30 22.06
C ARG A 91 -4.35 -1.93 22.44
N GLY A 92 -4.80 -0.89 21.73
CA GLY A 92 -4.35 0.50 21.93
C GLY A 92 -3.08 0.89 21.16
N GLN A 93 -2.39 -0.07 20.52
CA GLN A 93 -1.20 0.23 19.71
C GLN A 93 -1.53 0.63 18.25
N GLY A 94 -2.79 0.45 17.84
CA GLY A 94 -3.32 0.85 16.53
C GLY A 94 -4.82 1.13 16.59
N LEU A 95 -5.44 1.30 15.42
CA LEU A 95 -6.88 1.55 15.33
C LEU A 95 -7.67 0.34 15.85
N ARG A 96 -8.54 0.55 16.85
CA ARG A 96 -9.34 -0.52 17.51
C ARG A 96 -9.94 -1.51 16.51
N LYS A 97 -10.71 -1.02 15.53
CA LYS A 97 -11.37 -1.86 14.51
C LYS A 97 -10.41 -2.69 13.66
N GLN A 98 -9.19 -2.20 13.45
CA GLN A 98 -8.16 -2.93 12.71
C GLN A 98 -7.51 -4.00 13.57
N VAL A 99 -7.24 -3.70 14.85
CA VAL A 99 -6.77 -4.71 15.81
C VAL A 99 -7.79 -5.84 15.96
N ASP A 100 -9.08 -5.51 16.11
CA ASP A 100 -10.14 -6.51 16.26
C ASP A 100 -10.26 -7.39 15.00
N LYS A 101 -10.07 -6.82 13.82
CA LYS A 101 -10.09 -7.56 12.55
C LYS A 101 -8.85 -8.45 12.36
N ALA A 102 -7.68 -7.93 12.72
CA ALA A 102 -6.45 -8.72 12.70
C ALA A 102 -6.55 -9.91 13.65
N GLN A 103 -7.14 -9.72 14.84
CA GLN A 103 -7.47 -10.81 15.76
C GLN A 103 -8.45 -11.81 15.13
N ALA A 104 -9.51 -11.34 14.45
CA ALA A 104 -10.44 -12.24 13.77
C ALA A 104 -9.80 -13.08 12.66
N ILE A 105 -8.76 -12.57 11.99
CA ILE A 105 -7.96 -13.36 11.04
C ILE A 105 -7.14 -14.40 11.81
N LEU A 106 -6.46 -14.00 12.88
CA LEU A 106 -5.68 -14.91 13.72
C LEU A 106 -6.53 -16.04 14.33
N ASP A 107 -7.79 -15.77 14.64
CA ASP A 107 -8.75 -16.73 15.19
C ASP A 107 -9.32 -17.70 14.11
N GLY A 108 -8.73 -17.74 12.91
CA GLY A 108 -9.09 -18.65 11.80
C GLY A 108 -10.10 -18.07 10.81
N GLY A 109 -10.34 -16.76 10.86
CA GLY A 109 -11.19 -16.07 9.89
C GLY A 109 -10.51 -15.89 8.53
N ASP A 110 -11.28 -16.06 7.45
CA ASP A 110 -10.79 -15.96 6.07
C ASP A 110 -10.21 -14.55 5.76
N PRO A 111 -8.89 -14.42 5.52
CA PRO A 111 -8.24 -13.14 5.24
C PRO A 111 -8.84 -12.43 4.02
N TYR A 112 -9.24 -13.17 2.98
CA TYR A 112 -9.78 -12.59 1.74
C TYR A 112 -11.15 -11.93 1.94
N LYS A 113 -11.86 -12.26 3.03
CA LYS A 113 -13.14 -11.64 3.40
C LYS A 113 -12.97 -10.56 4.46
N LEU A 114 -12.02 -10.74 5.37
CA LEU A 114 -11.82 -9.83 6.49
C LEU A 114 -11.02 -8.60 6.09
N VAL A 115 -9.99 -8.73 5.26
CA VAL A 115 -9.23 -7.61 4.71
C VAL A 115 -10.18 -6.72 3.91
N SER A 116 -10.26 -5.43 4.25
CA SER A 116 -11.21 -4.52 3.59
C SER A 116 -10.68 -3.11 3.46
N GLY A 117 -11.21 -2.40 2.47
CA GLY A 117 -10.81 -1.05 2.09
C GLY A 117 -9.74 -1.10 1.02
N VAL A 118 -9.95 -0.37 -0.07
CA VAL A 118 -9.17 -0.51 -1.32
C VAL A 118 -7.65 -0.44 -1.11
N LYS A 119 -7.17 0.50 -0.28
CA LYS A 119 -5.73 0.61 0.05
C LYS A 119 -5.20 -0.60 0.80
N VAL A 120 -5.97 -1.10 1.78
CA VAL A 120 -5.54 -2.21 2.64
C VAL A 120 -5.59 -3.51 1.84
N THR A 121 -6.60 -3.69 0.99
CA THR A 121 -6.71 -4.82 0.06
C THR A 121 -5.57 -4.84 -0.96
N SER A 122 -5.25 -3.72 -1.62
CA SER A 122 -4.08 -3.66 -2.52
C SER A 122 -2.79 -4.03 -1.78
N PHE A 123 -2.60 -3.52 -0.57
CA PHE A 123 -1.40 -3.80 0.21
C PHE A 123 -1.31 -5.27 0.64
N PHE A 124 -2.44 -5.89 0.99
CA PHE A 124 -2.53 -7.33 1.23
C PHE A 124 -2.08 -8.15 0.01
N HIS A 125 -2.60 -7.85 -1.18
CA HIS A 125 -2.19 -8.52 -2.42
C HIS A 125 -0.70 -8.32 -2.70
N ASN A 126 -0.17 -7.11 -2.49
CA ASN A 126 1.26 -6.89 -2.66
C ASN A 126 2.11 -7.70 -1.66
N LEU A 127 1.70 -7.81 -0.39
CA LEU A 127 2.36 -8.69 0.59
C LEU A 127 2.27 -10.18 0.22
N MET A 128 1.27 -10.57 -0.57
CA MET A 128 1.09 -11.92 -1.10
C MET A 128 1.92 -12.21 -2.36
N GLY A 129 2.70 -11.26 -2.86
CA GLY A 129 3.49 -11.42 -4.10
C GLY A 129 2.73 -11.05 -5.38
N GLU A 130 1.55 -10.44 -5.26
CA GLU A 130 0.75 -10.00 -6.41
C GLU A 130 1.02 -8.51 -6.70
N TYR A 131 2.01 -8.25 -7.56
CA TYR A 131 2.52 -6.90 -7.81
C TYR A 131 1.78 -6.09 -8.88
N SER A 132 0.73 -6.67 -9.49
CA SER A 132 -0.18 -5.97 -10.40
C SER A 132 -1.11 -4.98 -9.69
N TRP A 133 -1.32 -5.16 -8.37
CA TRP A 133 -2.07 -4.24 -7.52
C TRP A 133 -1.21 -3.04 -7.13
N VAL A 134 -1.81 -1.86 -7.02
CA VAL A 134 -1.09 -0.65 -6.59
C VAL A 134 -1.65 -0.16 -5.27
N THR A 135 -0.77 -0.02 -4.27
CA THR A 135 -1.12 0.59 -2.98
C THR A 135 -1.03 2.11 -3.07
N ILE A 136 -2.17 2.80 -3.16
CA ILE A 136 -2.22 4.25 -3.04
C ILE A 136 -2.28 4.65 -1.56
N ASP A 137 -1.12 4.92 -0.99
CA ASP A 137 -0.96 5.50 0.35
C ASP A 137 -0.87 7.03 0.30
N LYS A 138 -0.45 7.66 1.41
CA LYS A 138 -0.34 9.13 1.47
C LYS A 138 0.69 9.67 0.47
N TRP A 139 1.80 8.96 0.27
CA TRP A 139 2.88 9.43 -0.60
C TRP A 139 2.45 9.29 -2.05
N ALA A 140 1.89 8.14 -2.42
CA ALA A 140 1.32 7.95 -3.75
C ALA A 140 0.23 8.99 -4.07
N PHE A 141 -0.56 9.38 -3.07
CA PHE A 141 -1.50 10.48 -3.22
C PHE A 141 -0.79 11.80 -3.51
N ASP A 142 0.21 12.17 -2.71
CA ASP A 142 0.96 13.42 -2.83
C ASP A 142 1.58 13.55 -4.22
N GLN A 143 2.22 12.46 -4.69
CA GLN A 143 2.95 12.40 -5.96
C GLN A 143 2.02 12.55 -7.17
N VAL A 144 0.89 11.82 -7.18
CA VAL A 144 -0.07 11.88 -8.29
C VAL A 144 -0.83 13.21 -8.27
N SER A 145 -1.29 13.64 -7.09
CA SER A 145 -2.15 14.81 -6.94
C SER A 145 -1.39 16.14 -7.00
N GLY A 146 -0.12 16.14 -6.62
CA GLY A 146 0.69 17.33 -6.36
C GLY A 146 0.21 18.14 -5.15
N ARG A 147 -0.46 17.49 -4.18
CA ARG A 147 -1.02 18.12 -2.97
C ARG A 147 -0.67 17.28 -1.75
N ASP A 148 -0.37 17.92 -0.64
CA ASP A 148 -0.15 17.23 0.64
C ASP A 148 -1.43 16.51 1.13
N TYR A 149 -1.29 15.26 1.54
CA TYR A 149 -2.39 14.38 1.95
C TYR A 149 -3.18 14.91 3.15
N ASN A 150 -2.49 15.57 4.10
CA ASN A 150 -3.10 16.02 5.34
C ASN A 150 -3.91 17.31 5.15
N THR A 151 -3.49 18.15 4.20
CA THR A 151 -4.14 19.44 3.90
C THR A 151 -5.00 19.40 2.64
N GLY A 152 -4.79 18.41 1.78
CA GLY A 152 -5.58 18.15 0.58
C GLY A 152 -6.86 17.35 0.85
N ASP A 153 -7.78 17.36 -0.13
CA ASP A 153 -9.01 16.55 -0.12
C ASP A 153 -8.70 15.07 -0.39
N HIS A 154 -8.02 14.38 0.55
CA HIS A 154 -7.70 12.95 0.40
C HIS A 154 -8.95 12.06 0.37
N HIS A 155 -10.10 12.56 0.85
CA HIS A 155 -11.41 11.92 0.66
C HIS A 155 -11.78 11.79 -0.82
N MET A 156 -11.10 12.49 -1.74
CA MET A 156 -11.26 12.28 -3.16
C MET A 156 -10.95 10.83 -3.59
N LEU A 157 -10.10 10.10 -2.86
CA LEU A 157 -9.82 8.69 -3.14
C LEU A 157 -11.06 7.80 -2.96
N GLU A 158 -12.04 8.23 -2.18
CA GLU A 158 -13.32 7.55 -1.98
C GLU A 158 -14.30 7.80 -3.15
N ARG A 159 -14.01 8.78 -4.02
CA ARG A 159 -14.83 9.04 -5.21
C ARG A 159 -14.60 7.93 -6.24
N ARG A 160 -15.70 7.45 -6.82
CA ARG A 160 -15.68 6.37 -7.81
C ARG A 160 -14.68 6.66 -8.93
N GLY A 161 -13.76 5.71 -9.16
CA GLY A 161 -12.76 5.75 -10.23
C GLY A 161 -11.49 6.53 -9.90
N VAL A 162 -11.43 7.28 -8.79
CA VAL A 162 -10.24 8.10 -8.46
C VAL A 162 -9.08 7.23 -8.03
N TYR A 163 -9.29 6.30 -7.08
CA TYR A 163 -8.24 5.37 -6.67
C TYR A 163 -7.64 4.64 -7.87
N GLU A 164 -8.49 4.11 -8.74
CA GLU A 164 -8.06 3.41 -9.96
C GLU A 164 -7.30 4.32 -10.92
N THR A 165 -7.71 5.58 -11.04
CA THR A 165 -6.98 6.58 -11.85
C THR A 165 -5.57 6.84 -11.29
N TYR A 166 -5.41 6.84 -9.96
CA TYR A 166 -4.09 6.98 -9.33
C TYR A 166 -3.24 5.73 -9.58
N ALA A 167 -3.83 4.53 -9.38
CA ALA A 167 -3.17 3.26 -9.69
C ALA A 167 -2.71 3.20 -11.16
N ASP A 168 -3.55 3.64 -12.10
CA ASP A 168 -3.22 3.75 -13.52
C ASP A 168 -2.03 4.65 -13.81
N CYS A 169 -1.82 5.71 -13.02
CA CYS A 169 -0.64 6.56 -13.20
C CYS A 169 0.65 5.76 -12.93
N PHE A 170 0.66 4.95 -11.86
CA PHE A 170 1.77 4.06 -11.56
C PHE A 170 1.91 2.96 -12.60
N ARG A 171 0.83 2.36 -13.10
CA ARG A 171 0.89 1.34 -14.17
C ARG A 171 1.56 1.86 -15.44
N VAL A 172 1.29 3.11 -15.83
CA VAL A 172 1.93 3.72 -17.00
C VAL A 172 3.44 3.88 -16.79
N VAL A 173 3.85 4.43 -15.65
CA VAL A 173 5.28 4.61 -15.36
C VAL A 173 5.96 3.25 -15.21
N ALA A 174 5.34 2.29 -14.56
CA ALA A 174 5.86 0.92 -14.42
C ALA A 174 6.11 0.27 -15.79
N PHE A 175 5.14 0.36 -16.70
CA PHE A 175 5.28 -0.15 -18.07
C PHE A 175 6.46 0.48 -18.80
N GLU A 176 6.68 1.79 -18.66
CA GLU A 176 7.80 2.51 -19.29
C GLU A 176 9.17 2.06 -18.77
N GLN A 177 9.22 1.53 -17.55
CA GLN A 177 10.44 1.09 -16.88
C GLN A 177 10.62 -0.44 -16.90
N GLY A 178 9.67 -1.17 -17.48
CA GLY A 178 9.69 -2.64 -17.49
C GLY A 178 9.51 -3.26 -16.09
N LEU A 179 8.74 -2.59 -15.22
CA LEU A 179 8.50 -3.01 -13.85
C LEU A 179 7.03 -3.38 -13.63
N GLU A 180 6.77 -4.16 -12.57
CA GLU A 180 5.42 -4.35 -12.05
C GLU A 180 4.90 -3.06 -11.37
N PRO A 181 3.59 -2.77 -11.41
CA PRO A 181 3.01 -1.55 -10.86
C PRO A 181 3.32 -1.27 -9.39
N ALA A 182 3.23 -2.29 -8.52
CA ALA A 182 3.58 -2.15 -7.11
C ALA A 182 5.05 -1.78 -6.93
N VAL A 183 5.93 -2.37 -7.75
CA VAL A 183 7.37 -2.13 -7.69
C VAL A 183 7.70 -0.68 -8.07
N ALA A 184 7.09 -0.14 -9.13
CA ALA A 184 7.26 1.27 -9.47
C ALA A 184 6.74 2.20 -8.35
N GLN A 185 5.63 1.85 -7.72
CA GLN A 185 5.12 2.60 -6.56
C GLN A 185 6.10 2.55 -5.38
N ALA A 186 6.72 1.40 -5.10
CA ALA A 186 7.72 1.27 -4.05
C ALA A 186 8.97 2.12 -4.34
N VAL A 187 9.50 2.10 -5.57
CA VAL A 187 10.64 2.94 -5.97
C VAL A 187 10.36 4.43 -5.74
N LEU A 188 9.21 4.92 -6.20
CA LEU A 188 8.79 6.30 -6.01
C LEU A 188 8.53 6.64 -4.53
N TRP A 189 8.10 5.66 -3.73
CA TRP A 189 7.97 5.83 -2.29
C TRP A 189 9.33 5.93 -1.59
N ILE A 190 10.31 5.09 -1.97
CA ILE A 190 11.69 5.16 -1.44
C ILE A 190 12.31 6.53 -1.71
N SER A 191 12.14 7.07 -2.91
CA SER A 191 12.75 8.35 -3.30
C SER A 191 12.16 9.57 -2.59
N THR A 192 11.01 9.44 -1.93
CA THR A 192 10.29 10.58 -1.31
C THR A 192 10.11 10.47 0.20
N ARG A 193 10.01 9.25 0.76
CA ARG A 193 9.67 9.02 2.19
C ARG A 193 10.65 9.61 3.23
N GLY A 194 11.82 10.08 2.81
CA GLY A 194 12.85 10.69 3.68
C GLY A 194 13.19 12.15 3.34
N LYS A 195 12.46 12.80 2.42
CA LYS A 195 12.72 14.17 1.95
C LYS A 195 11.73 15.21 2.51
N ALA A 196 10.94 14.84 3.53
CA ALA A 196 9.92 15.68 4.18
C ALA A 196 10.16 15.78 5.68
#